data_AF-W9RMI9-F1
#
_entry.id   AF-W9RMI9-F1
#
_cell.length_a   1.000
_cell.length_b   1.000
_cell.length_c   1.000
_cell.angle_alpha   90.00
_cell.angle_beta   90.00
_cell.angle_gamma   90.00
#
_symmetry.space_group_name_H-M   'P 1'
#
loop_
_entity.id
_entity.type
_entity.pdbx_description
1 polymer ?
#
loop_
_entity_poly.entity_id
_entity_poly.type
_entity_poly.pdbx_seq_one_letter_code
_entity_poly.pdbx_strand_id
1 'polypeptide(L)'
;MWSRKTAAMLVCLWGTRGIGLSPVPPPAKKSHSVWAGNWEVFAHSVWARNWEIHVVAKYPHCPHPEFVRGLREHTDAGGIIIMLHDDQVPGLQFLKDGEWIAVPPSKNSTISVNTGDQVEILSNGRYKSVLHCVTAEKNGSRLSVATFYNPAGDAIILLLKNCCTRITSVSKIA
;
A
#
# COMPACT_ATOMS: atom_id res chain seq x y z
N MET A 1 -24.96 -20.83 5.11
CA MET A 1 -24.24 -20.76 6.40
C MET A 1 -22.80 -20.31 6.12
N TRP A 2 -22.56 -19.00 6.10
CA TRP A 2 -21.25 -18.41 5.82
C TRP A 2 -20.45 -18.30 7.11
N SER A 3 -19.32 -19.00 7.20
CA SER A 3 -18.43 -18.99 8.35
C SER A 3 -17.41 -17.86 8.21
N ARG A 4 -17.44 -16.92 9.16
CA ARG A 4 -16.50 -15.80 9.29
C ARG A 4 -15.11 -16.31 9.68
N LYS A 5 -14.27 -16.70 8.72
CA LYS A 5 -12.82 -16.76 8.90
C LYS A 5 -12.17 -16.51 7.54
N THR A 6 -11.39 -15.43 7.43
CA THR A 6 -10.10 -15.30 6.71
C THR A 6 -9.91 -13.84 6.30
N ALA A 7 -9.08 -13.12 7.06
CA ALA A 7 -8.37 -11.94 6.61
C ALA A 7 -7.13 -11.79 7.52
N ALA A 8 -6.13 -12.63 7.27
CA ALA A 8 -4.81 -12.44 7.87
C ALA A 8 -4.11 -11.32 7.07
N MET A 9 -4.22 -10.09 7.55
CA MET A 9 -3.52 -8.93 7.02
C MET A 9 -2.08 -9.00 7.54
N LEU A 10 -1.17 -9.58 6.77
CA LEU A 10 0.25 -9.62 7.11
C LEU A 10 0.90 -8.30 6.66
N VAL A 11 0.88 -7.30 7.55
CA VAL A 11 1.79 -6.16 7.45
C VAL A 11 3.19 -6.70 7.73
N CYS A 12 4.09 -6.61 6.76
CA CYS A 12 5.49 -7.00 6.94
C CYS A 12 6.17 -5.97 7.87
N LEU A 13 6.09 -6.19 9.18
CA LEU A 13 6.82 -5.44 10.22
C LEU A 13 8.09 -6.21 10.56
N TRP A 14 9.24 -5.72 10.13
CA TRP A 14 10.54 -6.16 10.65
C TRP A 14 11.14 -5.08 11.55
N GLY A 15 11.01 -5.30 12.86
CA GLY A 15 12.09 -5.27 13.85
C GLY A 15 12.75 -3.95 14.25
N THR A 16 12.39 -3.43 15.42
CA THR A 16 13.40 -3.00 16.42
C THR A 16 13.06 -3.60 17.79
N ARG A 17 14.12 -4.00 18.50
CA ARG A 17 14.15 -4.86 19.70
C ARG A 17 13.54 -4.19 20.93
N GLY A 18 13.23 -5.03 21.92
CA GLY A 18 12.36 -4.73 23.05
C GLY A 18 12.98 -3.91 24.19
N ILE A 19 12.07 -3.34 24.95
CA ILE A 19 12.25 -2.91 26.33
C ILE A 19 10.91 -3.18 27.03
N GLY A 20 10.92 -4.05 28.04
CA GLY A 20 9.73 -4.42 28.79
C GLY A 20 9.31 -3.33 29.78
N LEU A 21 8.01 -3.10 29.91
CA LEU A 21 7.40 -2.37 31.02
C LEU A 21 6.06 -3.03 31.40
N SER A 22 5.86 -3.19 32.71
CA SER A 22 4.75 -3.86 33.41
C SER A 22 3.34 -3.31 33.10
N PRO A 23 2.26 -4.08 33.38
CA PRO A 23 0.89 -3.66 33.09
C PRO A 23 0.43 -2.53 34.03
N VAL A 24 -0.04 -1.42 33.44
CA VAL A 24 -0.73 -0.32 34.14
C VAL A 24 -2.23 -0.63 34.19
N PRO A 25 -2.93 -0.43 35.32
CA PRO A 25 -4.35 -0.75 35.45
C PRO A 25 -5.23 0.17 34.58
N PRO A 26 -6.43 -0.28 34.17
CA PRO A 26 -7.28 0.50 33.27
C PRO A 26 -7.84 1.75 33.98
N PRO A 27 -7.79 2.94 33.36
CA PRO A 27 -8.45 4.10 33.92
C PRO A 27 -9.98 4.01 33.74
N ALA A 28 -10.68 4.46 34.78
CA ALA A 28 -12.12 4.41 34.92
C ALA A 28 -12.88 5.15 33.79
N LYS A 29 -14.04 4.60 33.42
CA LYS A 29 -14.99 5.21 32.50
C LYS A 29 -15.46 6.56 33.04
N LYS A 30 -15.13 7.65 32.34
CA LYS A 30 -15.90 8.89 32.36
C LYS A 30 -16.15 9.36 30.94
N SER A 31 -17.39 9.77 30.75
CA SER A 31 -18.09 9.99 29.50
C SER A 31 -17.83 11.38 28.91
N HIS A 32 -18.15 11.48 27.61
CA HIS A 32 -18.30 12.67 26.78
C HIS A 32 -17.03 13.34 26.18
N SER A 33 -16.88 13.06 24.87
CA SER A 33 -16.64 14.02 23.79
C SER A 33 -15.41 14.93 23.83
N VAL A 34 -14.27 14.43 23.32
CA VAL A 34 -13.26 15.24 22.55
C VAL A 34 -12.53 14.41 21.46
N TRP A 35 -12.68 13.08 21.38
CA TRP A 35 -11.82 12.24 20.51
C TRP A 35 -12.43 11.77 19.18
N ALA A 36 -13.53 12.38 18.70
CA ALA A 36 -14.20 11.96 17.45
C ALA A 36 -13.88 12.83 16.21
N GLY A 37 -12.93 13.77 16.29
CA GLY A 37 -12.86 14.87 15.32
C GLY A 37 -12.17 14.65 13.98
N ASN A 38 -11.30 13.64 13.80
CA ASN A 38 -10.46 13.55 12.60
C ASN A 38 -10.55 12.24 11.82
N TRP A 39 -11.09 11.18 12.40
CA TRP A 39 -11.26 9.91 11.70
C TRP A 39 -12.55 9.89 10.87
N GLU A 40 -13.61 10.55 11.33
CA GLU A 40 -14.87 10.68 10.58
C GLU A 40 -14.70 11.55 9.34
N VAL A 41 -13.89 12.61 9.38
CA VAL A 41 -13.62 13.47 8.21
C VAL A 41 -12.77 12.73 7.18
N PHE A 42 -11.70 12.03 7.62
CA PHE A 42 -10.92 11.17 6.73
C PHE A 42 -11.78 10.06 6.14
N ALA A 43 -12.58 9.36 6.95
CA ALA A 43 -13.49 8.32 6.49
C ALA A 43 -14.58 8.87 5.54
N HIS A 44 -15.22 10.01 5.84
CA HIS A 44 -16.23 10.60 4.96
C HIS A 44 -15.64 11.12 3.64
N SER A 45 -14.43 11.69 3.65
CA SER A 45 -13.77 12.11 2.40
C SER A 45 -13.21 10.93 1.59
N VAL A 46 -12.78 9.86 2.26
CA VAL A 46 -12.18 8.66 1.66
C VAL A 46 -13.22 7.56 1.39
N TRP A 47 -14.50 7.68 1.78
CA TRP A 47 -15.52 6.68 1.44
C TRP A 47 -16.70 7.23 0.63
N ALA A 48 -16.92 8.55 0.58
CA ALA A 48 -18.08 9.12 -0.12
C ALA A 48 -17.82 9.56 -1.58
N ARG A 49 -16.54 9.70 -2.01
CA ARG A 49 -16.18 10.23 -3.34
C ARG A 49 -14.91 9.60 -3.95
N ASN A 50 -14.59 8.36 -3.59
CA ASN A 50 -13.41 7.71 -4.16
C ASN A 50 -13.62 7.29 -5.60
N TRP A 51 -12.55 7.39 -6.39
CA TRP A 51 -12.47 6.75 -7.69
C TRP A 51 -11.78 5.41 -7.50
N GLU A 52 -12.57 4.36 -7.49
CA GLU A 52 -12.07 2.98 -7.53
C GLU A 52 -11.77 2.61 -8.98
N ILE A 53 -10.53 2.21 -9.23
CA ILE A 53 -10.11 1.70 -10.54
C ILE A 53 -9.69 0.25 -10.35
N HIS A 54 -10.27 -0.65 -11.14
CA HIS A 54 -9.84 -2.04 -11.22
C HIS A 54 -9.07 -2.24 -12.52
N VAL A 55 -7.81 -2.64 -12.42
CA VAL A 55 -6.98 -2.99 -13.57
C VAL A 55 -6.76 -4.49 -13.57
N VAL A 56 -7.24 -5.15 -14.63
CA VAL A 56 -6.93 -6.55 -14.91
C VAL A 56 -5.79 -6.57 -15.92
N ALA A 57 -4.66 -7.12 -15.54
CA ALA A 57 -3.46 -7.19 -16.38
C ALA A 57 -3.07 -8.64 -16.66
N LYS A 58 -2.93 -8.97 -17.94
CA LYS A 58 -2.43 -10.28 -18.40
C LYS A 58 -1.07 -10.10 -19.05
N TYR A 59 -0.07 -10.77 -18.53
CA TYR A 59 1.29 -10.80 -19.05
C TYR A 59 1.52 -12.16 -19.69
N PRO A 60 1.63 -12.26 -21.03
CA PRO A 60 1.81 -13.53 -21.70
C PRO A 60 3.20 -14.13 -21.40
N HIS A 61 3.32 -15.44 -21.62
CA HIS A 61 4.60 -16.14 -21.66
C HIS A 61 5.61 -15.41 -22.57
N CYS A 62 6.83 -15.25 -22.08
CA CYS A 62 7.92 -14.61 -22.80
C CYS A 62 9.12 -15.57 -22.99
N PRO A 63 9.50 -15.91 -24.23
CA PRO A 63 10.68 -16.76 -24.48
C PRO A 63 12.01 -16.13 -24.06
N HIS A 64 12.07 -14.79 -24.05
CA HIS A 64 13.26 -13.98 -23.82
C HIS A 64 13.02 -12.91 -22.74
N PRO A 65 12.75 -13.31 -21.48
CA PRO A 65 12.44 -12.38 -20.40
C PRO A 65 13.60 -11.44 -20.03
N GLU A 66 14.82 -11.73 -20.47
CA GLU A 66 16.01 -10.90 -20.29
C GLU A 66 15.97 -9.56 -21.06
N PHE A 67 15.14 -9.45 -22.11
CA PHE A 67 15.08 -8.26 -22.95
C PHE A 67 13.83 -7.40 -22.73
N VAL A 68 12.85 -7.90 -21.98
CA VAL A 68 11.56 -7.22 -21.80
C VAL A 68 11.06 -7.32 -20.36
N ARG A 69 10.38 -6.28 -19.90
CA ARG A 69 9.58 -6.30 -18.67
C ARG A 69 8.12 -6.49 -19.02
N GLY A 70 7.37 -7.15 -18.13
CA GLY A 70 5.92 -7.21 -18.22
C GLY A 70 5.30 -5.83 -18.00
N LEU A 71 5.76 -5.12 -16.96
CA LEU A 71 5.40 -3.73 -16.67
C LEU A 71 6.66 -2.98 -16.25
N ARG A 72 6.85 -1.80 -16.83
CA ARG A 72 8.01 -0.94 -16.54
C ARG A 72 8.05 -0.51 -15.07
N GLU A 73 9.22 -0.05 -14.66
CA GLU A 73 9.43 0.53 -13.33
C GLU A 73 8.60 1.81 -13.17
N HIS A 74 7.82 1.89 -12.09
CA HIS A 74 6.99 3.04 -11.74
C HIS A 74 6.62 3.04 -10.25
N THR A 75 6.15 4.18 -9.77
CA THR A 75 5.33 4.28 -8.55
C THR A 75 3.86 4.44 -8.95
N ASP A 76 2.96 4.14 -8.03
CA ASP A 76 1.53 4.32 -8.25
C ASP A 76 1.14 5.75 -7.86
N ALA A 77 0.58 6.53 -8.77
CA ALA A 77 0.17 7.92 -8.48
C ALA A 77 -0.97 8.04 -7.45
N GLY A 78 -1.61 6.92 -7.12
CA GLY A 78 -2.85 6.84 -6.35
C GLY A 78 -2.70 6.83 -4.83
N GLY A 79 -3.74 6.33 -4.17
CA GLY A 79 -3.80 6.18 -2.73
C GLY A 79 -3.29 4.81 -2.26
N ILE A 80 -4.18 3.85 -2.07
CA ILE A 80 -3.86 2.50 -1.61
C ILE A 80 -4.15 1.50 -2.74
N ILE A 81 -3.23 0.58 -2.96
CA ILE A 81 -3.36 -0.43 -4.01
C ILE A 81 -3.47 -1.79 -3.36
N ILE A 82 -4.55 -2.49 -3.66
CA ILE A 82 -4.81 -3.86 -3.22
C ILE A 82 -4.65 -4.76 -4.44
N MET A 83 -3.74 -5.71 -4.35
CA MET A 83 -3.35 -6.55 -5.49
C MET A 83 -3.57 -8.02 -5.18
N LEU A 84 -4.35 -8.67 -6.05
CA LEU A 84 -4.37 -10.12 -6.20
C LEU A 84 -3.58 -10.46 -7.45
N HIS A 85 -2.56 -11.28 -7.33
CA HIS A 85 -1.72 -11.70 -8.43
C HIS A 85 -1.76 -13.21 -8.59
N ASP A 86 -1.17 -13.71 -9.67
CA ASP A 86 -1.14 -15.12 -10.00
C ASP A 86 -0.59 -15.95 -8.83
N ASP A 87 -1.18 -17.13 -8.61
CA ASP A 87 -0.83 -18.04 -7.52
C ASP A 87 0.33 -18.98 -7.87
N GLN A 88 0.70 -19.06 -9.16
CA GLN A 88 1.80 -19.90 -9.65
C GLN A 88 2.91 -19.08 -10.32
N VAL A 89 2.57 -18.11 -11.15
CA VAL A 89 3.53 -17.37 -11.97
C VAL A 89 4.00 -16.11 -11.22
N PRO A 90 5.30 -15.99 -10.88
CA PRO A 90 5.82 -14.81 -10.18
C PRO A 90 5.87 -13.59 -11.09
N GLY A 91 6.30 -12.46 -10.53
CA GLY A 91 6.88 -11.40 -11.37
C GLY A 91 6.78 -10.00 -10.80
N LEU A 92 5.93 -9.77 -9.79
CA LEU A 92 5.91 -8.49 -9.08
C LEU A 92 7.21 -8.32 -8.27
N GLN A 93 7.89 -7.19 -8.44
CA GLN A 93 9.09 -6.83 -7.68
C GLN A 93 9.00 -5.41 -7.15
N PHE A 94 9.48 -5.18 -5.93
CA PHE A 94 9.62 -3.85 -5.31
C PHE A 94 11.10 -3.52 -5.12
N LEU A 95 11.51 -2.29 -5.40
CA LEU A 95 12.87 -1.82 -5.13
C LEU A 95 12.98 -1.40 -3.66
N LYS A 96 13.87 -2.05 -2.91
CA LYS A 96 14.16 -1.71 -1.52
C LYS A 96 15.66 -1.66 -1.32
N ASP A 97 16.16 -0.56 -0.76
CA ASP A 97 17.58 -0.38 -0.42
C ASP A 97 18.53 -0.62 -1.62
N GLY A 98 18.08 -0.28 -2.84
CA GLY A 98 18.82 -0.48 -4.09
C GLY A 98 18.69 -1.88 -4.70
N GLU A 99 17.97 -2.79 -4.06
CA GLU A 99 17.79 -4.17 -4.50
C GLU A 99 16.33 -4.48 -4.88
N TRP A 100 16.14 -5.27 -5.94
CA TRP A 100 14.82 -5.72 -6.37
C TRP A 100 14.38 -6.93 -5.54
N ILE A 101 13.32 -6.75 -4.75
CA ILE A 101 12.73 -7.78 -3.91
C ILE A 101 11.50 -8.37 -4.59
N ALA A 102 11.55 -9.67 -4.90
CA ALA A 102 10.43 -10.38 -5.50
C ALA A 102 9.31 -10.64 -4.50
N VAL A 103 8.07 -10.43 -4.94
CA VAL A 103 6.88 -10.83 -4.18
C VAL A 103 6.51 -12.26 -4.58
N PRO A 104 6.37 -13.18 -3.62
CA PRO A 104 5.93 -14.55 -3.90
C PRO A 104 4.55 -14.57 -4.59
N PRO A 105 4.26 -15.55 -5.46
CA PRO A 105 2.92 -15.77 -5.99
C PRO A 105 1.86 -15.85 -4.88
N SER A 106 0.62 -15.45 -5.19
CA SER A 106 -0.51 -15.37 -4.24
C SER A 106 -1.09 -16.74 -3.85
N LYS A 107 -0.25 -17.69 -3.44
CA LYS A 107 -0.71 -18.98 -2.90
C LYS A 107 -1.66 -18.73 -1.72
N ASN A 108 -2.70 -19.55 -1.63
CA ASN A 108 -3.74 -19.46 -0.59
C ASN A 108 -4.45 -18.08 -0.52
N SER A 109 -4.62 -17.42 -1.67
CA SER A 109 -5.30 -16.12 -1.76
C SER A 109 -4.61 -15.01 -0.97
N THR A 110 -3.28 -15.04 -0.89
CA THR A 110 -2.50 -13.96 -0.28
C THR A 110 -2.62 -12.69 -1.11
N ILE A 111 -2.97 -11.58 -0.46
CA ILE A 111 -3.14 -10.26 -1.08
C ILE A 111 -1.92 -9.41 -0.73
N SER A 112 -1.36 -8.70 -1.72
CA SER A 112 -0.36 -7.66 -1.49
C SER A 112 -1.03 -6.29 -1.43
N VAL A 113 -0.54 -5.44 -0.53
CA VAL A 113 -1.01 -4.05 -0.39
C VAL A 113 0.20 -3.14 -0.50
N ASN A 114 0.12 -2.12 -1.34
CA ASN A 114 1.12 -1.07 -1.44
C ASN A 114 0.48 0.31 -1.23
N THR A 115 1.33 1.34 -1.08
CA THR A 115 0.93 2.74 -1.02
C THR A 115 1.42 3.50 -2.23
N GLY A 116 0.57 4.37 -2.77
CA GLY A 116 0.89 5.29 -3.85
C GLY A 116 1.40 6.65 -3.38
N ASP A 117 1.79 7.48 -4.34
CA ASP A 117 2.42 8.79 -4.15
C ASP A 117 1.58 9.72 -3.26
N GLN A 118 0.25 9.66 -3.37
CA GLN A 118 -0.63 10.53 -2.56
C GLN A 118 -0.58 10.16 -1.08
N VAL A 119 -0.49 8.88 -0.74
CA VAL A 119 -0.33 8.45 0.67
C VAL A 119 1.04 8.87 1.20
N GLU A 120 2.08 8.85 0.37
CA GLU A 120 3.40 9.37 0.76
C GLU A 120 3.33 10.87 1.10
N ILE A 121 2.69 11.67 0.24
CA ILE A 121 2.49 13.11 0.49
C ILE A 121 1.68 13.34 1.78
N LEU A 122 0.52 12.70 1.91
CA LEU A 122 -0.36 12.86 3.09
C LEU A 122 0.38 12.54 4.40
N SER A 123 1.25 11.53 4.35
CA SER A 123 1.96 11.01 5.52
C SER A 123 3.28 11.71 5.83
N ASN A 124 3.65 12.74 5.05
CA ASN A 124 4.95 13.40 5.16
C ASN A 124 6.12 12.41 5.02
N GLY A 125 6.03 11.49 4.05
CA GLY A 125 7.09 10.51 3.79
C GLY A 125 7.16 9.35 4.78
N ARG A 126 6.22 9.21 5.73
CA ARG A 126 6.21 8.09 6.68
C ARG A 126 5.82 6.77 6.02
N TYR A 127 4.88 6.80 5.09
CA TYR A 127 4.56 5.69 4.20
C TYR A 127 5.17 5.97 2.85
N LYS A 128 5.85 4.99 2.27
CA LYS A 128 6.62 5.16 1.03
C LYS A 128 5.86 4.63 -0.16
N SER A 129 5.79 5.42 -1.22
CA SER A 129 5.49 4.90 -2.54
C SER A 129 6.75 4.30 -3.13
N VAL A 130 6.71 2.99 -3.32
CA VAL A 130 7.90 2.20 -3.64
C VAL A 130 7.91 1.92 -5.14
N LEU A 131 9.06 2.18 -5.78
CA LEU A 131 9.28 1.81 -7.17
C LEU A 131 9.09 0.31 -7.34
N HIS A 132 8.26 -0.08 -8.29
CA HIS A 132 7.94 -1.48 -8.54
C HIS A 132 7.81 -1.74 -10.03
N CYS A 133 7.94 -3.01 -10.41
CA CYS A 133 7.82 -3.47 -11.78
C CYS A 133 7.21 -4.88 -11.85
N VAL A 134 6.91 -5.34 -13.05
CA VAL A 134 6.54 -6.74 -13.31
C VAL A 134 7.54 -7.34 -14.29
N THR A 135 8.20 -8.42 -13.92
CA THR A 135 9.07 -9.19 -14.81
C THR A 135 8.26 -9.95 -15.86
N ALA A 136 8.85 -10.18 -17.02
CA ALA A 136 8.33 -11.15 -17.97
C ALA A 136 8.78 -12.55 -17.53
N GLU A 137 7.95 -13.57 -17.76
CA GLU A 137 8.23 -14.93 -17.30
C GLU A 137 8.23 -15.93 -18.45
N LYS A 138 9.20 -16.85 -18.43
CA LYS A 138 9.34 -17.93 -19.42
C LYS A 138 8.49 -19.16 -19.10
N ASN A 139 8.00 -19.28 -17.87
CA ASN A 139 7.33 -20.50 -17.39
C ASN A 139 5.83 -20.28 -17.13
N GLY A 140 5.17 -19.42 -17.90
CA GLY A 140 3.73 -19.24 -17.81
C GLY A 140 3.26 -17.85 -18.23
N SER A 141 1.95 -17.67 -18.31
CA SER A 141 1.34 -16.34 -18.40
C SER A 141 0.85 -15.93 -17.03
N ARG A 142 1.10 -14.69 -16.62
CA ARG A 142 0.70 -14.14 -15.32
C ARG A 142 -0.58 -13.32 -15.47
N LEU A 143 -1.54 -13.53 -14.57
CA LEU A 143 -2.71 -12.66 -14.41
C LEU A 143 -2.64 -11.89 -13.09
N SER A 144 -3.09 -10.65 -13.07
CA SER A 144 -3.31 -9.92 -11.81
C SER A 144 -4.50 -8.97 -11.88
N VAL A 145 -5.11 -8.73 -10.72
CA VAL A 145 -6.14 -7.73 -10.50
C VAL A 145 -5.63 -6.74 -9.46
N ALA A 146 -5.48 -5.49 -9.89
CA ALA A 146 -5.11 -4.37 -9.04
C ALA A 146 -6.35 -3.51 -8.79
N THR A 147 -6.66 -3.23 -7.53
CA THR A 147 -7.69 -2.28 -7.14
C THR A 147 -7.03 -1.05 -6.54
N PHE A 148 -7.23 0.10 -7.17
CA PHE A 148 -6.72 1.39 -6.74
C PHE A 148 -7.81 2.14 -5.97
N TYR A 149 -7.53 2.44 -4.71
CA TYR A 149 -8.35 3.31 -3.87
C TYR A 149 -7.74 4.70 -3.88
N ASN A 150 -8.31 5.56 -4.71
CA ASN A 150 -7.84 6.93 -4.89
C ASN A 150 -8.80 7.92 -4.24
N PRO A 151 -8.27 9.05 -3.71
CA PRO A 151 -9.06 10.24 -3.41
C PRO A 151 -9.90 10.67 -4.61
N ALA A 152 -10.90 11.51 -4.32
CA ALA A 152 -11.71 12.13 -5.37
C ALA A 152 -10.83 12.88 -6.38
N GLY A 153 -11.24 12.90 -7.66
CA GLY A 153 -10.47 13.59 -8.71
C GLY A 153 -10.30 15.10 -8.50
N ASP A 154 -11.15 15.71 -7.67
CA ASP A 154 -11.10 17.12 -7.25
C ASP A 154 -10.48 17.31 -5.84
N ALA A 155 -9.99 16.24 -5.22
CA ALA A 155 -9.42 16.31 -3.88
C ALA A 155 -8.09 17.08 -3.88
N ILE A 156 -7.96 18.01 -2.94
CA ILE A 156 -6.69 18.68 -2.67
C ILE A 156 -5.88 17.81 -1.70
N ILE A 157 -4.73 17.31 -2.15
CA ILE A 157 -3.84 16.46 -1.34
C ILE A 157 -2.87 17.35 -0.56
N LEU A 158 -2.96 17.33 0.77
CA LEU A 158 -2.13 18.12 1.68
C LEU A 158 -1.62 17.26 2.84
N LEU A 159 -0.47 17.67 3.40
CA LEU A 159 0.12 17.04 4.57
C LEU A 159 -0.89 16.96 5.74
N LEU A 160 -1.02 15.78 6.34
CA LEU A 160 -1.80 15.63 7.56
C LEU A 160 -1.11 16.39 8.70
N LYS A 161 -1.89 17.19 9.45
CA LYS A 161 -1.39 18.05 10.54
C LYS A 161 -0.52 17.31 11.56
N ASN A 162 -0.86 16.04 11.85
CA ASN A 162 -0.14 15.20 12.82
C ASN A 162 1.10 14.49 12.21
N CYS A 163 1.26 14.57 10.89
CA CYS A 163 2.44 14.07 10.17
C CYS A 163 3.50 15.17 9.98
N CYS A 164 3.15 16.44 10.16
CA CYS A 164 4.11 17.52 10.29
C CYS A 164 4.88 17.38 11.62
N THR A 165 6.13 16.91 11.55
CA THR A 165 7.12 17.30 12.54
C THR A 165 7.38 18.79 12.34
N ARG A 166 7.68 19.52 13.42
CA ARG A 166 7.99 20.97 13.39
C ARG A 166 8.90 21.26 12.18
N ILE A 167 8.45 22.11 11.24
CA ILE A 167 9.20 22.42 10.02
C ILE A 167 10.56 22.99 10.44
N THR A 168 11.63 22.20 10.33
CA THR A 168 13.01 22.64 10.63
C THR A 168 13.81 22.99 9.39
N SER A 169 13.32 22.69 8.19
CA SER A 169 13.90 23.23 6.96
C SER A 169 12.92 23.16 5.80
N VAL A 170 12.90 24.22 5.00
CA VAL A 170 12.24 24.29 3.71
C VAL A 170 13.32 24.00 2.67
N SER A 171 13.31 22.81 2.07
CA SER A 171 14.10 22.56 0.86
C SER A 171 13.33 23.11 -0.34
N LYS A 172 13.93 24.10 -1.01
CA LYS A 172 13.47 24.62 -2.30
C LYS A 172 13.75 23.53 -3.34
N ILE A 173 12.71 22.99 -3.97
CA ILE A 173 12.88 22.13 -5.14
C ILE A 173 13.22 23.05 -6.31
N ALA A 174 14.43 22.88 -6.86
CA ALA A 174 14.87 23.48 -8.12
C ALA A 174 14.61 22.50 -9.26
#